data_AF-A0A8T6G0Q7-F1
#
_entry.id   AF-A0A8T6G0Q7-F1
#
_cell.length_a   1.000
_cell.length_b   1.000
_cell.length_c   1.000
_cell.angle_alpha   90.00
_cell.angle_beta   90.00
_cell.angle_gamma   90.00
#
_symmetry.space_group_name_H-M   'P 1'
#
loop_
_entity.id
_entity.type
_entity.pdbx_description
1 polymer ?
#
loop_
_entity_poly.entity_id
_entity_poly.type
_entity_poly.pdbx_seq_one_letter_code
_entity_poly.pdbx_strand_id
1 'polypeptide(L)'
;MAKIDPKSVLEVMLGLEATDNAHVHWDLVEAALAMPASHAAKWAEQEAEWICKQEYLYMLLPDNLAKLVGHLATGGELQAALAVARPLLTVSPRFAIVDEDSDYWFDLRPRPRPRFEGYEYKHVLDTCIPPLLSAAAAQVLILLCDLVDSALEETYLFQEGRQDEVDDSSVENSKPSTRGSMEHSKLKADYLDYKIELIGEGNSFISDAEDWLVAWIRNAAVELIENRQLSLEETIGILEKYQWRVFYRISLYILRKSCESAHGLIIDRLTDRSTISYGYTPREYDLLLRDYFPIASPKTKQEILGFIEQRVTVENIRDQLRNSDRTAFELRRQVSRWKVDRLSIIKPHLSPAWQQRLEELLSTEGLERYQPSDPEHVNRVEASSPGSPLSLEEIGRMTVKDITTFLRTWDSPSWEESPNTLGRYITRVVQDSPQRFAEHAGEFKGLDATYVHAVIWGLWEAVKNGRNFSWEPVLELCRWVVFQPYEIPGRDPD
;
A
#
# COMPACT_ATOMS: atom_id res chain seq x y z
N MET A 1 4.99 -37.07 25.95
CA MET A 1 6.40 -37.44 26.22
C MET A 1 7.35 -36.25 26.23
N ALA A 2 7.24 -35.30 25.29
CA ALA A 2 8.10 -34.11 25.22
C ALA A 2 8.25 -33.31 26.54
N LYS A 3 7.16 -33.16 27.31
CA LYS A 3 7.19 -32.50 28.64
C LYS A 3 7.89 -33.32 29.74
N ILE A 4 7.97 -34.64 29.56
CA ILE A 4 8.41 -35.59 30.59
C ILE A 4 9.88 -35.96 30.36
N ASP A 5 10.26 -36.22 29.11
CA ASP A 5 11.63 -36.54 28.70
C ASP A 5 11.97 -35.87 27.34
N PRO A 6 12.32 -34.57 27.36
CA PRO A 6 12.58 -33.81 26.14
C PRO A 6 13.82 -34.30 25.38
N LYS A 7 14.79 -34.93 26.06
CA LYS A 7 16.02 -35.41 25.41
C LYS A 7 15.74 -36.61 24.52
N SER A 8 15.05 -37.61 25.03
CA SER A 8 14.69 -38.80 24.26
C SER A 8 13.79 -38.46 23.08
N VAL A 9 12.86 -37.51 23.25
CA VAL A 9 12.01 -37.04 22.13
C VAL A 9 12.86 -36.33 21.08
N LEU A 10 13.75 -35.43 21.47
CA LEU A 10 14.65 -34.75 20.52
C LEU A 10 15.54 -35.73 19.75
N GLU A 11 16.09 -36.77 20.40
CA GLU A 11 16.88 -37.81 19.74
C GLU A 11 16.08 -38.54 18.66
N VAL A 12 14.80 -38.83 18.92
CA VAL A 12 13.91 -39.41 17.92
C VAL A 12 13.67 -38.41 16.79
N MET A 13 13.35 -37.15 17.09
CA MET A 13 13.09 -36.11 16.08
C MET A 13 14.28 -35.94 15.12
N LEU A 14 15.50 -35.86 15.65
CA LEU A 14 16.72 -35.71 14.85
C LEU A 14 17.10 -36.97 14.05
N GLY A 15 16.59 -38.14 14.44
CA GLY A 15 16.85 -39.42 13.80
C GLY A 15 15.80 -39.83 12.75
N LEU A 16 14.74 -39.04 12.56
CA LEU A 16 13.73 -39.31 11.54
C LEU A 16 14.33 -39.11 10.14
N GLU A 17 13.95 -39.97 9.21
CA GLU A 17 14.22 -39.75 7.79
C GLU A 17 13.45 -38.53 7.28
N ALA A 18 14.04 -37.77 6.36
CA ALA A 18 13.40 -36.60 5.77
C ALA A 18 12.07 -36.99 5.09
N THR A 19 11.04 -36.19 5.32
CA THR A 19 9.69 -36.42 4.80
C THR A 19 9.06 -35.10 4.36
N ASP A 20 8.19 -35.12 3.36
CA ASP A 20 7.39 -33.96 2.94
C ASP A 20 5.96 -33.99 3.55
N ASN A 21 5.69 -34.96 4.43
CA ASN A 21 4.38 -35.10 5.04
C ASN A 21 4.15 -34.01 6.10
N ALA A 22 3.35 -32.99 5.77
CA ALA A 22 3.03 -31.87 6.65
C ALA A 22 2.43 -32.27 8.01
N HIS A 23 1.76 -33.44 8.13
CA HIS A 23 1.28 -33.93 9.43
C HIS A 23 2.43 -34.34 10.36
N VAL A 24 3.52 -34.90 9.81
CA VAL A 24 4.69 -35.23 10.61
C VAL A 24 5.33 -33.95 11.13
N HIS A 25 5.52 -32.95 10.27
CA HIS A 25 6.04 -31.64 10.67
C HIS A 25 5.18 -30.97 11.74
N TRP A 26 3.85 -31.08 11.63
CA TRP A 26 2.95 -30.62 12.70
C TRP A 26 3.25 -31.28 14.05
N ASP A 27 3.30 -32.61 14.10
CA ASP A 27 3.56 -33.35 15.34
C ASP A 27 4.94 -32.99 15.92
N LEU A 28 5.92 -32.77 15.06
CA LEU A 28 7.27 -32.33 15.44
C LEU A 28 7.27 -30.92 16.04
N VAL A 29 6.51 -29.99 15.46
CA VAL A 29 6.35 -28.63 16.01
C VAL A 29 5.63 -28.67 17.36
N GLU A 30 4.58 -29.48 17.51
CA GLU A 30 3.89 -29.64 18.81
C GLU A 30 4.80 -30.25 19.88
N ALA A 31 5.62 -31.23 19.50
CA ALA A 31 6.65 -31.77 20.38
C ALA A 31 7.66 -30.68 20.77
N ALA A 32 8.17 -29.90 19.81
CA ALA A 32 9.10 -28.80 20.05
C ALA A 32 8.54 -27.75 21.01
N LEU A 33 7.29 -27.32 20.81
CA LEU A 33 6.56 -26.40 21.69
C LEU A 33 6.40 -26.92 23.12
N ALA A 34 6.35 -28.24 23.29
CA ALA A 34 6.22 -28.88 24.60
C ALA A 34 7.56 -29.07 25.33
N MET A 35 8.70 -28.79 24.69
CA MET A 35 10.06 -28.93 25.25
C MET A 35 10.66 -27.58 25.66
N PRO A 36 11.71 -27.54 26.50
CA PRO A 36 12.48 -26.31 26.71
C PRO A 36 13.04 -25.77 25.39
N ALA A 37 13.07 -24.44 25.23
CA ALA A 37 13.52 -23.79 24.00
C ALA A 37 14.90 -24.26 23.52
N SER A 38 15.85 -24.49 24.45
CA SER A 38 17.19 -24.99 24.12
C SER A 38 17.23 -26.39 23.50
N HIS A 39 16.19 -27.20 23.70
CA HIS A 39 16.04 -28.49 23.02
C HIS A 39 15.34 -28.32 21.67
N ALA A 40 14.27 -27.52 21.63
CA ALA A 40 13.56 -27.19 20.39
C ALA A 40 14.48 -26.53 19.36
N ALA A 41 15.38 -25.64 19.79
CA ALA A 41 16.32 -24.91 18.95
C ALA A 41 17.25 -25.83 18.15
N LYS A 42 17.63 -26.99 18.70
CA LYS A 42 18.51 -27.96 18.03
C LYS A 42 17.87 -28.63 16.82
N TRP A 43 16.54 -28.66 16.77
CA TRP A 43 15.77 -29.21 15.64
C TRP A 43 15.25 -28.11 14.71
N ALA A 44 15.01 -26.90 15.23
CA ALA A 44 14.44 -25.77 14.49
C ALA A 44 15.17 -25.43 13.18
N GLU A 45 16.49 -25.62 13.10
CA GLU A 45 17.25 -25.41 11.85
C GLU A 45 16.85 -26.40 10.74
N GLN A 46 16.61 -27.68 11.07
CA GLN A 46 16.14 -28.68 10.11
C GLN A 46 14.74 -28.34 9.60
N GLU A 47 13.89 -27.83 10.49
CA GLU A 47 12.54 -27.39 10.13
C GLU A 47 12.59 -26.15 9.23
N ALA A 48 13.47 -25.20 9.51
CA ALA A 48 13.68 -24.03 8.66
C ALA A 48 14.10 -24.43 7.22
N GLU A 49 15.03 -25.39 7.08
CA GLU A 49 15.43 -25.92 5.78
C GLU A 49 14.28 -26.61 5.04
N TRP A 50 13.40 -27.30 5.77
CA TRP A 50 12.22 -27.92 5.19
C TRP A 50 11.22 -26.88 4.70
N ILE A 51 10.91 -25.84 5.50
CA ILE A 51 9.99 -24.75 5.14
C ILE A 51 10.44 -24.05 3.84
N CYS A 52 11.75 -23.80 3.67
CA CYS A 52 12.30 -23.18 2.46
C CYS A 52 11.94 -23.94 1.17
N LYS A 53 11.84 -25.26 1.24
CA LYS A 53 11.56 -26.15 0.10
C LYS A 53 10.07 -26.23 -0.23
N GLN A 54 9.19 -25.83 0.68
CA GLN A 54 7.75 -25.99 0.50
C GLN A 54 7.15 -24.88 -0.37
N GLU A 55 6.43 -25.28 -1.40
CA GLU A 55 5.61 -24.33 -2.15
C GLU A 55 4.44 -23.83 -1.30
N TYR A 56 3.83 -24.67 -0.47
CA TYR A 56 2.70 -24.27 0.37
C TYR A 56 2.72 -24.98 1.72
N LEU A 57 2.39 -24.24 2.77
CA LEU A 57 2.22 -24.72 4.14
C LEU A 57 0.73 -24.90 4.39
N TYR A 58 0.32 -26.14 4.59
CA TYR A 58 -1.09 -26.52 4.73
C TYR A 58 -1.56 -26.48 6.20
N MET A 59 -2.88 -26.34 6.38
CA MET A 59 -3.57 -26.41 7.68
C MET A 59 -3.08 -25.32 8.66
N LEU A 60 -3.17 -25.54 9.98
CA LEU A 60 -2.65 -24.63 11.02
C LEU A 60 -1.13 -24.75 11.27
N LEU A 61 -0.37 -25.34 10.33
CA LEU A 61 1.09 -25.44 10.48
C LEU A 61 1.76 -24.05 10.58
N PRO A 62 1.37 -23.03 9.78
CA PRO A 62 1.92 -21.67 9.92
C PRO A 62 1.74 -21.09 11.33
N ASP A 63 0.56 -21.26 11.94
CA ASP A 63 0.28 -20.78 13.29
C ASP A 63 1.14 -21.49 14.34
N ASN A 64 1.33 -22.81 14.19
CA ASN A 64 2.17 -23.57 15.12
C ASN A 64 3.66 -23.21 14.96
N LEU A 65 4.13 -22.95 13.74
CA LEU A 65 5.47 -22.43 13.49
C LEU A 65 5.63 -21.01 14.06
N ALA A 66 4.62 -20.15 13.97
CA ALA A 66 4.63 -18.82 14.57
C ALA A 66 4.76 -18.89 16.10
N LYS A 67 4.02 -19.82 16.75
CA LYS A 67 4.15 -20.09 18.19
C LYS A 67 5.53 -20.64 18.53
N LEU A 68 6.11 -21.49 17.68
CA LEU A 68 7.46 -22.04 17.89
C LEU A 68 8.51 -20.93 17.85
N VAL A 69 8.42 -20.01 16.90
CA VAL A 69 9.26 -18.81 16.85
C VAL A 69 9.16 -18.02 18.15
N GLY A 70 7.95 -17.76 18.64
CA GLY A 70 7.74 -17.06 19.91
C GLY A 70 8.33 -17.80 21.12
N HIS A 71 8.18 -19.13 21.16
CA HIS A 71 8.76 -19.98 22.20
C HIS A 71 10.30 -19.95 22.21
N LEU A 72 10.92 -20.04 21.03
CA LEU A 72 12.37 -19.96 20.88
C LEU A 72 12.89 -18.57 21.31
N ALA A 73 12.24 -17.50 20.86
CA ALA A 73 12.62 -16.13 21.19
C ALA A 73 12.54 -15.85 22.69
N THR A 74 11.42 -16.22 23.33
CA THR A 74 11.22 -16.05 24.79
C THR A 74 12.15 -16.95 25.61
N GLY A 75 12.57 -18.08 25.06
CA GLY A 75 13.53 -18.99 25.67
C GLY A 75 15.01 -18.61 25.50
N GLY A 76 15.32 -17.46 24.86
CA GLY A 76 16.69 -16.99 24.66
C GLY A 76 17.39 -17.56 23.43
N GLU A 77 16.69 -18.36 22.61
CA GLU A 77 17.23 -19.02 21.42
C GLU A 77 16.96 -18.19 20.16
N LEU A 78 17.43 -16.94 20.15
CA LEU A 78 17.12 -15.96 19.11
C LEU A 78 17.49 -16.41 17.70
N GLN A 79 18.68 -17.00 17.51
CA GLN A 79 19.15 -17.40 16.18
C GLN A 79 18.28 -18.50 15.58
N ALA A 80 17.89 -19.48 16.38
CA ALA A 80 16.94 -20.52 15.97
C ALA A 80 15.55 -19.94 15.67
N ALA A 81 15.09 -18.96 16.47
CA ALA A 81 13.83 -18.28 16.21
C ALA A 81 13.85 -17.53 14.87
N LEU A 82 14.92 -16.78 14.57
CA LEU A 82 15.08 -16.05 13.31
C LEU A 82 15.23 -17.00 12.10
N ALA A 83 15.90 -18.14 12.29
CA ALA A 83 16.06 -19.16 11.25
C ALA A 83 14.71 -19.73 10.78
N VAL A 84 13.76 -19.94 11.69
CA VAL A 84 12.39 -20.38 11.35
C VAL A 84 11.53 -19.21 10.85
N ALA A 85 11.65 -18.03 11.48
CA ALA A 85 10.83 -16.87 11.15
C ALA A 85 11.05 -16.37 9.72
N ARG A 86 12.30 -16.32 9.24
CA ARG A 86 12.60 -15.82 7.89
C ARG A 86 11.86 -16.58 6.78
N PRO A 87 11.99 -17.91 6.64
CA PRO A 87 11.29 -18.64 5.58
C PRO A 87 9.78 -18.73 5.80
N LEU A 88 9.30 -18.73 7.06
CA LEU A 88 7.87 -18.67 7.36
C LEU A 88 7.22 -17.36 6.87
N LEU A 89 7.89 -16.22 7.11
CA LEU A 89 7.36 -14.89 6.78
C LEU A 89 7.70 -14.43 5.36
N THR A 90 8.49 -15.20 4.61
CA THR A 90 8.86 -14.85 3.23
C THR A 90 7.61 -14.75 2.37
N VAL A 91 7.51 -13.64 1.63
CA VAL A 91 6.50 -13.43 0.59
C VAL A 91 7.23 -13.33 -0.75
N SER A 92 6.78 -14.09 -1.73
CA SER A 92 7.39 -14.15 -3.07
C SER A 92 6.32 -13.92 -4.14
N PRO A 93 6.65 -13.32 -5.29
CA PRO A 93 5.69 -13.07 -6.35
C PRO A 93 5.08 -14.39 -6.81
N ARG A 94 3.75 -14.49 -6.70
CA ARG A 94 2.96 -15.58 -7.29
C ARG A 94 1.84 -14.99 -8.12
N PHE A 95 1.63 -15.54 -9.31
CA PHE A 95 0.40 -15.24 -10.03
C PHE A 95 -0.79 -15.72 -9.20
N ALA A 96 -1.90 -14.97 -9.25
CA ALA A 96 -3.18 -15.63 -9.15
C ALA A 96 -3.19 -16.72 -10.22
N ILE A 97 -3.53 -17.96 -9.88
CA ILE A 97 -3.96 -18.89 -10.92
C ILE A 97 -5.08 -18.15 -11.63
N VAL A 98 -4.79 -17.69 -12.86
CA VAL A 98 -5.80 -17.13 -13.73
C VAL A 98 -6.70 -18.33 -13.97
N ASP A 99 -7.90 -18.30 -13.39
CA ASP A 99 -8.94 -19.18 -13.86
C ASP A 99 -8.99 -18.96 -15.38
N GLU A 100 -8.82 -20.00 -16.20
CA GLU A 100 -8.71 -19.86 -17.65
C GLU A 100 -9.95 -19.13 -18.25
N ASP A 101 -11.01 -18.98 -17.44
CA ASP A 101 -12.27 -18.29 -17.73
C ASP A 101 -12.40 -16.86 -17.11
N SER A 102 -11.34 -16.27 -16.54
CA SER A 102 -11.37 -14.94 -15.91
C SER A 102 -10.75 -13.84 -16.80
N ASP A 103 -11.56 -13.06 -17.53
CA ASP A 103 -11.13 -11.89 -18.34
C ASP A 103 -10.77 -10.62 -17.54
N TYR A 104 -10.38 -10.75 -16.27
CA TYR A 104 -9.84 -9.60 -15.53
C TYR A 104 -8.37 -9.35 -15.89
N TRP A 105 -8.13 -8.78 -17.08
CA TRP A 105 -6.82 -8.37 -17.59
C TRP A 105 -6.09 -7.31 -16.72
N PHE A 106 -6.75 -6.75 -15.69
CA PHE A 106 -6.21 -5.71 -14.81
C PHE A 106 -5.40 -6.21 -13.60
N ASP A 107 -5.43 -7.51 -13.26
CA ASP A 107 -4.68 -8.07 -12.11
C ASP A 107 -3.61 -9.10 -12.53
N LEU A 108 -3.01 -8.88 -13.72
CA LEU A 108 -1.91 -9.70 -14.24
C LEU A 108 -0.55 -9.41 -13.59
N ARG A 109 -0.50 -8.57 -12.55
CA ARG A 109 0.75 -8.29 -11.83
C ARG A 109 0.99 -9.38 -10.79
N PRO A 110 2.20 -9.95 -10.72
CA PRO A 110 2.55 -10.83 -9.62
C PRO A 110 2.38 -10.06 -8.32
N ARG A 111 1.59 -10.60 -7.39
CA ARG A 111 1.53 -10.07 -6.03
C ARG A 111 2.39 -10.96 -5.14
N PRO A 112 3.26 -10.39 -4.29
CA PRO A 112 3.90 -11.15 -3.23
C PRO A 112 2.86 -11.90 -2.39
N ARG A 113 2.98 -13.23 -2.37
CA ARG A 113 2.12 -14.09 -1.55
C ARG A 113 2.97 -14.85 -0.55
N PRO A 114 2.47 -15.05 0.68
CA PRO A 114 3.11 -15.94 1.63
C PRO A 114 2.97 -17.39 1.17
N ARG A 115 3.67 -18.30 1.85
CA ARG A 115 3.58 -19.75 1.59
C ARG A 115 2.29 -20.38 2.15
N PHE A 116 1.28 -19.58 2.49
CA PHE A 116 0.01 -20.02 3.08
C PHE A 116 -1.08 -18.98 2.79
N GLU A 117 -2.27 -19.13 3.37
CA GLU A 117 -3.40 -18.23 3.08
C GLU A 117 -3.12 -16.79 3.52
N GLY A 118 -3.39 -15.83 2.64
CA GLY A 118 -3.05 -14.42 2.87
C GLY A 118 -3.73 -13.80 4.10
N TYR A 119 -4.95 -14.23 4.44
CA TYR A 119 -5.66 -13.73 5.62
C TYR A 119 -5.05 -14.22 6.94
N GLU A 120 -4.34 -15.35 6.94
CA GLU A 120 -3.66 -15.92 8.11
C GLU A 120 -2.35 -15.18 8.40
N TYR A 121 -1.78 -14.51 7.39
CA TYR A 121 -0.48 -13.85 7.47
C TYR A 121 -0.41 -12.81 8.60
N LYS A 122 -1.48 -12.02 8.77
CA LYS A 122 -1.61 -11.10 9.89
C LYS A 122 -1.50 -11.83 11.23
N HIS A 123 -2.21 -12.94 11.39
CA HIS A 123 -2.23 -13.69 12.65
C HIS A 123 -0.86 -14.30 12.97
N VAL A 124 -0.18 -14.83 11.96
CA VAL A 124 1.20 -15.32 12.07
C VAL A 124 2.14 -14.21 12.53
N LEU A 125 2.10 -13.03 11.90
CA LEU A 125 2.90 -11.87 12.32
C LEU A 125 2.57 -11.43 13.76
N ASP A 126 1.29 -11.28 14.09
CA ASP A 126 0.82 -10.90 15.43
C ASP A 126 1.30 -11.89 16.51
N THR A 127 1.51 -13.15 16.14
CA THR A 127 1.96 -14.21 17.05
C THR A 127 3.47 -14.21 17.25
N CYS A 128 4.27 -14.06 16.18
CA CYS A 128 5.71 -14.25 16.26
C CYS A 128 6.54 -12.95 16.38
N ILE A 129 6.05 -11.81 15.89
CA ILE A 129 6.83 -10.56 15.87
C ILE A 129 7.01 -9.94 17.27
N PRO A 130 6.00 -9.80 18.13
CA PRO A 130 6.19 -9.23 19.47
C PRO A 130 7.26 -9.93 20.35
N PRO A 131 7.28 -11.27 20.48
CA PRO A 131 8.33 -11.94 21.26
C PRO A 131 9.72 -11.80 20.62
N LEU A 132 9.80 -11.75 19.29
CA LEU A 132 11.05 -11.47 18.57
C LEU A 132 11.57 -10.05 18.85
N LEU A 133 10.72 -9.03 18.73
CA LEU A 133 11.08 -7.63 19.01
C LEU A 133 11.57 -7.46 20.46
N SER A 134 10.92 -8.15 21.40
CA SER A 134 11.33 -8.16 22.81
C SER A 134 12.73 -8.75 23.01
N ALA A 135 13.10 -9.76 22.21
CA ALA A 135 14.39 -10.42 22.29
C ALA A 135 15.51 -9.65 21.55
N ALA A 136 15.23 -9.08 20.37
CA ALA A 136 16.23 -8.37 19.56
C ALA A 136 15.63 -7.35 18.58
N ALA A 137 15.17 -6.22 19.12
CA ALA A 137 14.61 -5.07 18.41
C ALA A 137 15.27 -4.75 17.05
N ALA A 138 16.58 -4.45 17.03
CA ALA A 138 17.28 -4.05 15.80
C ALA A 138 17.28 -5.16 14.73
N GLN A 139 17.59 -6.40 15.13
CA GLN A 139 17.70 -7.52 14.19
C GLN A 139 16.35 -7.88 13.57
N VAL A 140 15.28 -7.74 14.35
CA VAL A 140 13.92 -8.06 13.89
C VAL A 140 13.36 -6.95 13.01
N LEU A 141 13.65 -5.68 13.30
CA LEU A 141 13.32 -4.59 12.38
C LEU A 141 14.05 -4.76 11.04
N ILE A 142 15.33 -5.15 11.07
CA ILE A 142 16.10 -5.48 9.86
C ILE A 142 15.46 -6.66 9.12
N LEU A 143 15.09 -7.75 9.81
CA LEU A 143 14.41 -8.89 9.19
C LEU A 143 13.13 -8.46 8.46
N LEU A 144 12.27 -7.67 9.10
CA LEU A 144 11.04 -7.20 8.47
C LEU A 144 11.32 -6.35 7.22
N CYS A 145 12.35 -5.50 7.28
CA CYS A 145 12.75 -4.70 6.12
C CYS A 145 13.32 -5.58 5.00
N ASP A 146 14.18 -6.56 5.31
CA ASP A 146 14.72 -7.54 4.35
C ASP A 146 13.60 -8.32 3.64
N LEU A 147 12.53 -8.68 4.36
CA LEU A 147 11.39 -9.40 3.79
C LEU A 147 10.65 -8.55 2.75
N VAL A 148 10.41 -7.27 3.04
CA VAL A 148 9.80 -6.33 2.08
C VAL A 148 10.75 -6.03 0.93
N ASP A 149 12.03 -5.80 1.20
CA ASP A 149 13.05 -5.53 0.18
C ASP A 149 13.17 -6.69 -0.82
N SER A 150 13.27 -7.92 -0.30
CA SER A 150 13.34 -9.13 -1.14
C SER A 150 12.06 -9.31 -1.96
N ALA A 151 10.88 -9.12 -1.35
CA ALA A 151 9.61 -9.23 -2.05
C ALA A 151 9.48 -8.25 -3.22
N LEU A 152 9.93 -7.01 -3.02
CA LEU A 152 9.92 -5.96 -4.03
C LEU A 152 10.96 -6.22 -5.13
N GLU A 153 12.16 -6.64 -4.78
CA GLU A 153 13.22 -6.98 -5.74
C GLU A 153 12.81 -8.18 -6.60
N GLU A 154 12.26 -9.24 -5.99
CA GLU A 154 11.74 -10.41 -6.72
C GLU A 154 10.60 -10.00 -7.67
N THR A 155 9.64 -9.19 -7.19
CA THR A 155 8.52 -8.70 -8.02
C THR A 155 9.01 -7.85 -9.19
N TYR A 156 10.04 -7.04 -8.98
CA TYR A 156 10.67 -6.22 -10.01
C TYR A 156 11.40 -7.07 -11.06
N LEU A 157 12.31 -7.95 -10.63
CA LEU A 157 13.09 -8.83 -11.53
C LEU A 157 12.17 -9.75 -12.35
N PHE A 158 11.09 -10.23 -11.74
CA PHE A 158 10.11 -11.05 -12.41
C PHE A 158 9.39 -10.32 -13.55
N GLN A 159 9.13 -9.01 -13.41
CA GLN A 159 8.54 -8.20 -14.48
C GLN A 159 9.53 -7.94 -15.62
N GLU A 160 10.81 -7.76 -15.30
CA GLU A 160 11.90 -7.56 -16.28
C GLU A 160 12.09 -8.79 -17.18
N GLY A 161 12.22 -9.98 -16.58
CA GLY A 161 12.48 -11.22 -17.34
C GLY A 161 11.37 -11.63 -18.32
N ARG A 162 10.12 -11.18 -18.11
CA ARG A 162 9.00 -11.47 -19.03
C ARG A 162 8.94 -10.52 -20.22
N GLN A 163 9.46 -9.30 -20.12
CA GLN A 163 9.51 -8.39 -21.27
C GLN A 163 10.49 -8.88 -22.34
N ASP A 164 11.59 -9.52 -21.94
CA ASP A 164 12.56 -10.13 -22.86
C ASP A 164 11.98 -11.32 -23.64
N GLU A 165 11.06 -12.10 -23.05
CA GLU A 165 10.40 -13.24 -23.73
C GLU A 165 9.31 -12.80 -24.73
N VAL A 166 8.67 -11.66 -24.50
CA VAL A 166 7.63 -11.12 -25.41
C VAL A 166 8.25 -10.48 -26.65
N ASP A 167 9.48 -9.96 -26.56
CA ASP A 167 10.20 -9.37 -27.72
C ASP A 167 10.73 -10.42 -28.72
N ASP A 168 10.83 -11.70 -28.34
CA ASP A 168 11.35 -12.78 -29.21
C ASP A 168 10.23 -13.57 -29.94
N SER A 169 8.95 -13.32 -29.63
CA SER A 169 7.82 -13.97 -30.29
C SER A 169 6.87 -12.97 -30.97
N SER A 170 7.28 -12.58 -32.18
CA SER A 170 6.43 -12.04 -33.27
C SER A 170 5.74 -10.69 -33.07
N VAL A 171 6.36 -9.58 -33.50
CA VAL A 171 5.78 -8.60 -34.45
C VAL A 171 6.92 -7.86 -35.18
N GLU A 172 7.20 -8.25 -36.44
CA GLU A 172 7.85 -7.35 -37.41
C GLU A 172 6.89 -6.17 -37.70
N ASN A 173 7.02 -5.08 -36.95
CA ASN A 173 6.63 -3.69 -37.27
C ASN A 173 6.28 -2.87 -36.02
N SER A 174 7.18 -2.80 -35.06
CA SER A 174 7.20 -1.71 -34.08
C SER A 174 8.65 -1.30 -33.89
N LYS A 175 9.02 -0.12 -34.41
CA LYS A 175 10.35 0.43 -34.13
C LYS A 175 10.53 0.52 -32.60
N PRO A 176 11.69 0.11 -32.06
CA PRO A 176 11.92 0.17 -30.62
C PRO A 176 11.83 1.63 -30.19
N SER A 177 10.75 1.98 -29.49
CA SER A 177 10.71 3.27 -28.80
C SER A 177 11.76 3.19 -27.70
N THR A 178 12.62 4.19 -27.61
CA THR A 178 13.63 4.39 -26.54
C THR A 178 12.99 4.64 -25.16
N ARG A 179 11.80 4.08 -24.92
CA ARG A 179 10.97 4.15 -23.72
C ARG A 179 11.43 3.15 -22.65
N GLY A 180 12.05 2.05 -23.07
CA GLY A 180 12.60 0.97 -22.23
C GLY A 180 13.87 1.31 -21.45
N SER A 181 14.12 2.56 -21.06
CA SER A 181 15.16 2.85 -20.05
C SER A 181 14.67 3.83 -18.97
N MET A 182 13.57 4.55 -19.24
CA MET A 182 13.00 5.54 -18.33
C MET A 182 11.79 4.99 -17.54
N GLU A 183 11.08 3.99 -18.08
CA GLU A 183 10.06 3.23 -17.32
C GLU A 183 10.71 2.34 -16.24
N HIS A 184 11.93 1.82 -16.48
CA HIS A 184 12.67 0.98 -15.53
C HIS A 184 13.01 1.67 -14.19
N SER A 185 13.36 2.96 -14.22
CA SER A 185 13.58 3.75 -12.99
C SER A 185 12.28 4.12 -12.27
N LYS A 186 11.12 4.10 -12.94
CA LYS A 186 9.81 4.41 -12.35
C LYS A 186 9.16 3.16 -11.74
N LEU A 187 9.35 1.99 -12.34
CA LEU A 187 8.87 0.70 -11.82
C LEU A 187 9.51 0.34 -10.47
N LYS A 188 10.80 0.64 -10.28
CA LYS A 188 11.51 0.45 -9.00
C LYS A 188 10.98 1.33 -7.85
N ALA A 189 10.06 2.25 -8.14
CA ALA A 189 9.52 3.21 -7.20
C ALA A 189 8.03 3.00 -6.91
N ASP A 190 7.26 2.51 -7.88
CA ASP A 190 5.81 2.72 -7.89
C ASP A 190 4.97 1.65 -7.14
N TYR A 191 5.48 0.41 -6.92
CA TYR A 191 4.65 -0.72 -6.46
C TYR A 191 3.97 -0.50 -5.08
N LEU A 192 4.67 0.08 -4.10
CA LEU A 192 4.10 0.42 -2.77
C LEU A 192 3.87 1.92 -2.56
N ASP A 193 4.30 2.76 -3.49
CA ASP A 193 4.14 4.22 -3.40
C ASP A 193 2.67 4.65 -3.45
N TYR A 194 1.82 3.92 -4.18
CA TYR A 194 0.42 4.30 -4.38
C TYR A 194 -0.53 3.89 -3.24
N LYS A 195 -0.14 2.97 -2.34
CA LYS A 195 -0.99 2.55 -1.21
C LYS A 195 -0.81 3.53 -0.05
N ILE A 196 -1.46 4.69 -0.18
CA ILE A 196 -1.43 5.81 0.77
C ILE A 196 -1.80 5.40 2.21
N GLU A 197 -2.67 4.40 2.36
CA GLU A 197 -3.22 3.98 3.65
C GLU A 197 -2.26 3.10 4.46
N LEU A 198 -1.23 2.51 3.84
CA LEU A 198 -0.28 1.61 4.53
C LEU A 198 0.51 2.28 5.64
N ILE A 199 0.73 3.59 5.50
CA ILE A 199 1.56 4.37 6.43
C ILE A 199 0.68 5.26 7.32
N GLY A 200 -0.62 5.41 7.04
CA GLY A 200 -1.59 6.10 7.89
C GLY A 200 -2.15 5.24 9.04
N GLU A 201 -2.71 5.88 10.07
CA GLU A 201 -3.20 5.19 11.29
C GLU A 201 -4.45 4.31 11.07
N GLY A 202 -5.08 4.35 9.88
CA GLY A 202 -6.25 3.55 9.53
C GLY A 202 -5.88 2.29 8.75
N ASN A 203 -6.21 1.11 9.28
CA ASN A 203 -5.96 -0.19 8.64
C ASN A 203 -7.08 -0.63 7.68
N SER A 204 -7.96 0.29 7.24
CA SER A 204 -9.25 -0.04 6.62
C SER A 204 -9.18 -0.78 5.28
N PHE A 205 -8.00 -0.85 4.64
CA PHE A 205 -7.79 -1.40 3.30
C PHE A 205 -6.55 -2.33 3.20
N ILE A 206 -6.02 -2.80 4.32
CA ILE A 206 -4.93 -3.80 4.32
C ILE A 206 -5.52 -5.15 3.92
N SER A 207 -5.17 -5.65 2.73
CA SER A 207 -5.64 -6.96 2.24
C SER A 207 -4.51 -7.95 2.00
N ASP A 208 -3.30 -7.47 1.68
CA ASP A 208 -2.22 -8.29 1.15
C ASP A 208 -1.09 -8.50 2.18
N ALA A 209 -0.27 -9.53 2.01
CA ALA A 209 0.78 -9.87 2.99
C ALA A 209 1.88 -8.79 3.07
N GLU A 210 2.27 -8.20 1.94
CA GLU A 210 3.18 -7.05 1.90
C GLU A 210 2.66 -5.84 2.68
N ASP A 211 1.34 -5.62 2.66
CA ASP A 211 0.69 -4.50 3.34
C ASP A 211 0.81 -4.67 4.86
N TRP A 212 0.63 -5.90 5.34
CA TRP A 212 0.85 -6.26 6.73
C TRP A 212 2.32 -6.10 7.15
N LEU A 213 3.29 -6.48 6.29
CA LEU A 213 4.71 -6.26 6.59
C LEU A 213 5.03 -4.77 6.73
N VAL A 214 4.57 -3.93 5.80
CA VAL A 214 4.78 -2.47 5.85
C VAL A 214 4.17 -1.87 7.11
N ALA A 215 2.94 -2.27 7.45
CA ALA A 215 2.28 -1.83 8.67
C ALA A 215 3.04 -2.28 9.93
N TRP A 216 3.57 -3.51 9.94
CA TRP A 216 4.39 -4.03 11.03
C TRP A 216 5.72 -3.30 11.18
N ILE A 217 6.44 -3.02 10.08
CA ILE A 217 7.68 -2.22 10.12
C ILE A 217 7.41 -0.86 10.75
N ARG A 218 6.36 -0.16 10.28
CA ARG A 218 5.98 1.15 10.81
C ARG A 218 5.63 1.09 12.29
N ASN A 219 4.75 0.17 12.68
CA ASN A 219 4.27 0.07 14.06
C ASN A 219 5.41 -0.34 15.01
N ALA A 220 6.21 -1.33 14.62
CA ALA A 220 7.37 -1.76 15.37
C ALA A 220 8.39 -0.62 15.53
N ALA A 221 8.69 0.11 14.45
CA ALA A 221 9.63 1.24 14.53
C ALA A 221 9.17 2.31 15.53
N VAL A 222 7.88 2.66 15.55
CA VAL A 222 7.32 3.59 16.54
C VAL A 222 7.42 3.02 17.95
N GLU A 223 6.96 1.79 18.15
CA GLU A 223 6.98 1.12 19.46
C GLU A 223 8.39 1.00 20.04
N LEU A 224 9.37 0.63 19.21
CA LEU A 224 10.77 0.49 19.61
C LEU A 224 11.38 1.82 20.05
N ILE A 225 11.01 2.94 19.41
CA ILE A 225 11.44 4.28 19.80
C ILE A 225 10.76 4.70 21.11
N GLU A 226 9.44 4.52 21.22
CA GLU A 226 8.66 4.86 22.42
C GLU A 226 9.14 4.09 23.66
N ASN A 227 9.45 2.80 23.49
CA ASN A 227 9.98 1.93 24.53
C ASN A 227 11.49 2.09 24.78
N ARG A 228 12.16 3.01 24.05
CA ARG A 228 13.62 3.28 24.13
C ARG A 228 14.50 2.05 23.86
N GLN A 229 14.01 1.12 23.05
CA GLN A 229 14.75 -0.05 22.60
C GLN A 229 15.67 0.28 21.42
N LEU A 230 15.28 1.25 20.59
CA LEU A 230 16.12 1.86 19.55
C LEU A 230 16.09 3.38 19.66
N SER A 231 17.18 4.03 19.25
CA SER A 231 17.17 5.48 19.05
C SER A 231 16.45 5.85 17.75
N LEU A 232 16.01 7.11 17.65
CA LEU A 232 15.41 7.63 16.42
C LEU A 232 16.42 7.57 15.26
N GLU A 233 17.66 8.00 15.49
CA GLU A 233 18.75 8.01 14.51
C GLU A 233 19.06 6.61 14.00
N GLU A 234 19.12 5.62 14.90
CA GLU A 234 19.36 4.23 14.55
C GLU A 234 18.20 3.64 13.73
N THR A 235 16.96 3.93 14.11
CA THR A 235 15.76 3.45 13.41
C THR A 235 15.69 4.01 11.99
N ILE A 236 15.89 5.32 11.82
CA ILE A 236 15.95 5.96 10.50
C ILE A 236 17.12 5.42 9.69
N GLY A 237 18.29 5.23 10.33
CA GLY A 237 19.47 4.65 9.70
C GLY A 237 19.31 3.18 9.28
N ILE A 238 18.40 2.42 9.88
CA ILE A 238 18.02 1.08 9.40
C ILE A 238 17.14 1.19 8.15
N LEU A 239 16.08 1.99 8.22
CA LEU A 239 15.10 2.12 7.13
C LEU A 239 15.72 2.69 5.85
N GLU A 240 16.59 3.68 5.97
CA GLU A 240 17.19 4.36 4.82
C GLU A 240 18.37 3.61 4.19
N LYS A 241 18.74 2.44 4.70
CA LYS A 241 19.64 1.52 3.97
C LYS A 241 19.00 0.93 2.73
N TYR A 242 17.67 0.85 2.72
CA TYR A 242 16.91 0.23 1.65
C TYR A 242 16.55 1.26 0.57
N GLN A 243 16.65 0.83 -0.69
CA GLN A 243 16.48 1.69 -1.87
C GLN A 243 15.01 2.04 -2.18
N TRP A 244 14.06 1.29 -1.62
CA TRP A 244 12.64 1.44 -1.94
C TRP A 244 12.01 2.63 -1.21
N ARG A 245 11.20 3.40 -1.94
CA ARG A 245 10.55 4.61 -1.44
C ARG A 245 9.63 4.37 -0.25
N VAL A 246 9.07 3.17 -0.09
CA VAL A 246 8.24 2.81 1.09
C VAL A 246 9.00 3.00 2.40
N PHE A 247 10.29 2.66 2.45
CA PHE A 247 11.11 2.84 3.65
C PHE A 247 11.36 4.31 3.96
N TYR A 248 11.63 5.11 2.92
CA TYR A 248 11.73 6.57 3.06
C TYR A 248 10.42 7.18 3.57
N ARG A 249 9.26 6.73 3.07
CA ARG A 249 7.95 7.18 3.55
C ARG A 249 7.72 6.81 5.03
N ILE A 250 8.12 5.61 5.46
CA ILE A 250 8.09 5.21 6.87
C ILE A 250 9.00 6.13 7.70
N SER A 251 10.21 6.44 7.22
CA SER A 251 11.12 7.39 7.88
C SER A 251 10.47 8.77 8.08
N LEU A 252 9.81 9.32 7.06
CA LEU A 252 9.09 10.59 7.18
C LEU A 252 7.94 10.52 8.20
N TYR A 253 7.21 9.41 8.24
CA TYR A 253 6.15 9.17 9.22
C TYR A 253 6.70 9.15 10.66
N ILE A 254 7.81 8.45 10.90
CA ILE A 254 8.46 8.39 12.21
C ILE A 254 8.96 9.78 12.62
N LEU A 255 9.62 10.50 11.72
CA LEU A 255 10.09 11.87 11.98
C LEU A 255 8.96 12.81 12.35
N ARG A 256 7.79 12.68 11.70
CA ARG A 256 6.58 13.44 12.03
C ARG A 256 6.10 13.16 13.45
N LYS A 257 6.17 11.91 13.91
CA LYS A 257 5.84 11.53 15.30
C LYS A 257 6.85 12.08 16.32
N SER A 258 8.06 12.44 15.90
CA SER A 258 9.13 12.97 16.74
C SER A 258 9.50 14.43 16.42
N CYS A 259 8.54 15.23 15.93
CA CYS A 259 8.74 16.62 15.49
C CYS A 259 9.45 17.52 16.51
N GLU A 260 9.20 17.32 17.81
CA GLU A 260 9.74 18.16 18.89
C GLU A 260 11.21 17.88 19.22
N SER A 261 11.72 16.69 18.88
CA SER A 261 13.08 16.26 19.26
C SER A 261 14.01 16.08 18.05
N ALA A 262 13.45 15.85 16.85
CA ALA A 262 14.21 15.42 15.67
C ALA A 262 14.58 16.56 14.70
N HIS A 263 14.78 17.79 15.20
CA HIS A 263 14.90 18.98 14.34
C HIS A 263 15.93 18.85 13.20
N GLY A 264 17.13 18.34 13.48
CA GLY A 264 18.18 18.19 12.46
C GLY A 264 17.77 17.23 11.34
N LEU A 265 17.34 16.01 11.71
CA LEU A 265 16.89 14.99 10.75
C LEU A 265 15.72 15.47 9.90
N ILE A 266 14.77 16.20 10.50
CA ILE A 266 13.62 16.74 9.77
C ILE A 266 14.04 17.77 8.73
N ILE A 267 14.95 18.69 9.08
CA ILE A 267 15.44 19.71 8.14
C ILE A 267 16.14 19.05 6.96
N ASP A 268 16.98 18.05 7.23
CA ASP A 268 17.69 17.31 6.19
C ASP A 268 16.69 16.68 5.20
N ARG A 269 15.59 16.07 5.68
CA ARG A 269 14.59 15.42 4.80
C ARG A 269 13.66 16.42 4.12
N LEU A 270 13.30 17.52 4.78
CA LEU A 270 12.44 18.56 4.18
C LEU A 270 13.14 19.34 3.06
N THR A 271 14.48 19.34 3.06
CA THR A 271 15.31 20.10 2.10
C THR A 271 16.18 19.21 1.19
N ASP A 272 15.97 17.89 1.22
CA ASP A 272 16.70 16.93 0.38
C ASP A 272 16.16 16.93 -1.06
N ARG A 273 17.05 17.27 -2.01
CA ARG A 273 16.75 17.30 -3.44
C ARG A 273 16.69 15.91 -4.07
N SER A 274 17.28 14.88 -3.46
CA SER A 274 17.35 13.54 -4.03
C SER A 274 16.04 12.76 -3.89
N THR A 275 15.26 13.06 -2.85
CA THR A 275 14.07 12.30 -2.46
C THR A 275 12.75 12.95 -2.89
N ILE A 276 12.72 14.27 -3.07
CA ILE A 276 11.54 15.01 -3.51
C ILE A 276 11.73 15.47 -4.95
N SER A 277 10.74 15.31 -5.83
CA SER A 277 10.76 15.82 -7.21
C SER A 277 9.36 16.20 -7.70
N TYR A 278 9.25 16.80 -8.90
CA TYR A 278 7.93 17.13 -9.47
C TYR A 278 7.03 15.88 -9.64
N GLY A 279 7.60 14.77 -10.11
CA GLY A 279 6.88 13.51 -10.31
C GLY A 279 6.74 12.65 -9.06
N TYR A 280 7.30 13.06 -7.92
CA TYR A 280 7.22 12.29 -6.67
C TYR A 280 7.38 13.19 -5.45
N THR A 281 6.30 13.35 -4.69
CA THR A 281 6.32 13.97 -3.36
C THR A 281 5.39 13.13 -2.48
N PRO A 282 5.92 12.37 -1.50
CA PRO A 282 5.09 11.49 -0.71
C PRO A 282 4.17 12.27 0.23
N ARG A 283 2.99 11.72 0.50
CA ARG A 283 2.03 12.30 1.46
C ARG A 283 2.67 12.57 2.82
N GLU A 284 3.54 11.67 3.27
CA GLU A 284 4.23 11.80 4.56
C GLU A 284 5.16 13.01 4.61
N TYR A 285 5.68 13.49 3.47
CA TYR A 285 6.45 14.74 3.39
C TYR A 285 5.54 15.94 3.66
N ASP A 286 4.38 15.99 2.99
CA ASP A 286 3.42 17.08 3.14
C ASP A 286 2.88 17.16 4.59
N LEU A 287 2.64 15.99 5.21
CA LEU A 287 2.26 15.90 6.62
C LEU A 287 3.39 16.33 7.58
N LEU A 288 4.62 15.91 7.32
CA LEU A 288 5.79 16.33 8.10
C LEU A 288 6.00 17.84 8.00
N LEU A 289 5.90 18.39 6.79
CA LEU A 289 5.99 19.83 6.54
C LEU A 289 4.94 20.59 7.35
N ARG A 290 3.68 20.15 7.30
CA ARG A 290 2.58 20.77 8.03
C ARG A 290 2.82 20.83 9.54
N ASP A 291 3.23 19.71 10.12
CA ASP A 291 3.32 19.58 11.58
C ASP A 291 4.62 20.20 12.13
N TYR A 292 5.72 20.17 11.36
CA TYR A 292 7.01 20.71 11.79
C TYR A 292 7.16 22.21 11.52
N PHE A 293 6.66 22.72 10.40
CA PHE A 293 6.85 24.13 10.02
C PHE A 293 6.43 25.13 11.12
N PRO A 294 5.32 24.95 11.86
CA PRO A 294 4.91 25.88 12.92
C PRO A 294 5.97 26.08 14.01
N ILE A 295 6.63 24.99 14.43
CA ILE A 295 7.62 24.96 15.52
C ILE A 295 9.05 25.27 15.06
N ALA A 296 9.31 25.27 13.76
CA ALA A 296 10.63 25.55 13.20
C ALA A 296 11.11 26.99 13.51
N SER A 297 12.44 27.14 13.65
CA SER A 297 13.08 28.44 13.85
C SER A 297 12.85 29.37 12.64
N PRO A 298 12.90 30.71 12.79
CA PRO A 298 12.76 31.62 11.66
C PRO A 298 13.76 31.38 10.53
N LYS A 299 15.00 31.01 10.87
CA LYS A 299 16.04 30.65 9.89
C LYS A 299 15.65 29.39 9.11
N THR A 300 15.21 28.35 9.82
CA THR A 300 14.76 27.09 9.23
C THR A 300 13.52 27.27 8.35
N LYS A 301 12.55 28.11 8.77
CA LYS A 301 11.39 28.46 7.95
C LYS A 301 11.82 29.07 6.61
N GLN A 302 12.77 29.99 6.63
CA GLN A 302 13.30 30.59 5.40
C GLN A 302 14.00 29.57 4.51
N GLU A 303 14.75 28.63 5.10
CA GLU A 303 15.42 27.55 4.37
C GLU A 303 14.42 26.63 3.66
N ILE A 304 13.39 26.17 4.38
CA ILE A 304 12.30 25.33 3.82
C ILE A 304 11.55 26.07 2.71
N LEU A 305 11.18 27.34 2.93
CA LEU A 305 10.49 28.13 1.92
C LEU A 305 11.36 28.40 0.69
N GLY A 306 12.67 28.64 0.89
CA GLY A 306 13.64 28.75 -0.19
C GLY A 306 13.77 27.47 -0.99
N PHE A 307 13.76 26.31 -0.32
CA PHE A 307 13.72 25.01 -0.98
C PHE A 307 12.44 24.84 -1.82
N ILE A 308 11.24 25.09 -1.27
CA ILE A 308 9.97 25.00 -1.99
C ILE A 308 9.97 25.91 -3.25
N GLU A 309 10.48 27.14 -3.13
CA GLU A 309 10.51 28.06 -4.27
C GLU A 309 11.46 27.61 -5.39
N GLN A 310 12.54 26.89 -5.05
CA GLN A 310 13.60 26.53 -5.99
C GLN A 310 13.59 25.06 -6.44
N ARG A 311 12.84 24.18 -5.75
CA ARG A 311 12.97 22.72 -5.93
C ARG A 311 12.51 22.26 -7.31
N VAL A 312 11.39 22.79 -7.78
CA VAL A 312 10.77 22.45 -9.05
C VAL A 312 10.86 23.65 -9.99
N THR A 313 11.54 23.47 -11.13
CA THR A 313 11.62 24.46 -12.20
C THR A 313 11.05 23.93 -13.51
N VAL A 314 10.81 24.83 -14.47
CA VAL A 314 10.33 24.46 -15.81
C VAL A 314 11.32 23.51 -16.50
N GLU A 315 12.62 23.72 -16.29
CA GLU A 315 13.68 22.87 -16.80
C GLU A 315 13.61 21.46 -16.20
N ASN A 316 13.41 21.34 -14.88
CA ASN A 316 13.26 20.03 -14.24
C ASN A 316 12.09 19.23 -14.82
N ILE A 317 10.94 19.87 -15.04
CA ILE A 317 9.76 19.23 -15.62
C ILE A 317 10.03 18.87 -17.09
N ARG A 318 10.64 19.77 -17.86
CA ARG A 318 10.96 19.54 -19.27
C ARG A 318 11.92 18.37 -19.45
N ASP A 319 12.94 18.25 -18.61
CA ASP A 319 13.90 17.15 -18.63
C ASP A 319 13.25 15.82 -18.23
N GLN A 320 12.30 15.82 -17.29
CA GLN A 320 11.54 14.64 -16.88
C GLN A 320 10.49 14.19 -17.90
N LEU A 321 9.91 15.12 -18.68
CA LEU A 321 8.84 14.86 -19.65
C LEU A 321 9.35 14.87 -21.11
N ARG A 322 10.58 14.41 -21.36
CA ARG A 322 11.19 14.34 -22.71
C ARG A 322 10.17 13.87 -23.76
N ASN A 323 9.99 14.67 -24.82
CA ASN A 323 9.01 14.49 -25.91
C ASN A 323 7.54 14.86 -25.63
N SER A 324 7.26 15.70 -24.64
CA SER A 324 5.90 16.26 -24.47
C SER A 324 5.71 17.54 -25.30
N ASP A 325 4.60 17.63 -26.05
CA ASP A 325 4.15 18.83 -26.78
C ASP A 325 3.61 19.93 -25.83
N ARG A 326 4.01 19.90 -24.56
CA ARG A 326 3.54 20.83 -23.53
C ARG A 326 4.04 22.25 -23.82
N THR A 327 3.11 23.19 -23.81
CA THR A 327 3.41 24.61 -23.96
C THR A 327 4.19 25.13 -22.74
N ALA A 328 4.96 26.22 -22.94
CA ALA A 328 5.67 26.87 -21.85
C ALA A 328 4.73 27.36 -20.73
N PHE A 329 3.47 27.66 -21.06
CA PHE A 329 2.44 28.01 -20.09
C PHE A 329 2.01 26.81 -19.24
N GLU A 330 1.75 25.64 -19.85
CA GLU A 330 1.40 24.42 -19.10
C GLU A 330 2.51 24.00 -18.13
N LEU A 331 3.78 24.09 -18.55
CA LEU A 331 4.92 23.76 -17.68
C LEU A 331 5.01 24.71 -16.49
N ARG A 332 4.84 26.03 -16.69
CA ARG A 332 4.82 27.01 -15.58
C ARG A 332 3.66 26.75 -14.63
N ARG A 333 2.48 26.45 -15.16
CA ARG A 333 1.31 26.11 -14.36
C ARG A 333 1.53 24.86 -13.50
N GLN A 334 2.23 23.85 -14.02
CA GLN A 334 2.61 22.66 -13.25
C GLN A 334 3.60 22.97 -12.11
N VAL A 335 4.63 23.78 -12.38
CA VAL A 335 5.54 24.27 -11.32
C VAL A 335 4.75 25.00 -10.24
N SER A 336 3.86 25.91 -10.64
CA SER A 336 3.07 26.71 -9.70
C SER A 336 2.12 25.87 -8.88
N ARG A 337 1.47 24.85 -9.45
CA ARG A 337 0.65 23.88 -8.70
C ARG A 337 1.46 23.20 -7.59
N TRP A 338 2.63 22.68 -7.93
CA TRP A 338 3.49 22.01 -6.95
C TRP A 338 3.84 22.93 -5.78
N LYS A 339 4.16 24.20 -6.05
CA LYS A 339 4.43 25.21 -5.01
C LYS A 339 3.19 25.55 -4.19
N VAL A 340 2.06 25.79 -4.87
CA VAL A 340 0.78 26.15 -4.25
C VAL A 340 0.32 25.06 -3.29
N ASP A 341 0.43 23.78 -3.64
CA ASP A 341 0.08 22.66 -2.75
C ASP A 341 0.78 22.80 -1.40
N ARG A 342 2.11 23.00 -1.42
CA ARG A 342 2.95 22.96 -0.21
C ARG A 342 2.83 24.23 0.61
N LEU A 343 2.81 25.39 -0.06
CA LEU A 343 2.59 26.67 0.60
C LEU A 343 1.20 26.77 1.22
N SER A 344 0.19 26.14 0.61
CA SER A 344 -1.17 26.15 1.14
C SER A 344 -1.30 25.35 2.43
N ILE A 345 -0.60 24.22 2.54
CA ILE A 345 -0.54 23.39 3.76
C ILE A 345 -0.05 24.20 4.97
N ILE A 346 0.94 25.08 4.76
CA ILE A 346 1.56 25.90 5.82
C ILE A 346 1.05 27.35 5.86
N LYS A 347 0.00 27.68 5.10
CA LYS A 347 -0.54 29.04 4.93
C LYS A 347 -0.75 29.81 6.25
N PRO A 348 -1.29 29.21 7.34
CA PRO A 348 -1.50 29.92 8.60
C PRO A 348 -0.21 30.46 9.26
N HIS A 349 0.95 29.91 8.88
CA HIS A 349 2.24 30.23 9.49
C HIS A 349 3.19 30.99 8.54
N LEU A 350 2.73 31.34 7.34
CA LEU A 350 3.49 32.14 6.39
C LEU A 350 3.58 33.61 6.84
N SER A 351 4.71 34.26 6.53
CA SER A 351 4.84 35.70 6.69
C SER A 351 4.01 36.45 5.63
N PRO A 352 3.70 37.75 5.82
CA PRO A 352 2.93 38.52 4.83
C PRO A 352 3.52 38.48 3.42
N ALA A 353 4.85 38.49 3.29
CA ALA A 353 5.52 38.40 2.00
C ALA A 353 5.25 37.05 1.29
N TRP A 354 5.22 35.95 2.05
CA TRP A 354 4.94 34.62 1.50
C TRP A 354 3.44 34.38 1.24
N GLN A 355 2.57 35.02 2.01
CA GLN A 355 1.13 35.04 1.71
C GLN A 355 0.85 35.77 0.40
N GLN A 356 1.46 36.93 0.20
CA GLN A 356 1.39 37.66 -1.08
C GLN A 356 1.95 36.81 -2.23
N ARG A 357 3.10 36.14 -2.02
CA ARG A 357 3.68 35.24 -3.02
C ARG A 357 2.74 34.10 -3.42
N LEU A 358 2.03 33.52 -2.45
CA LEU A 358 1.02 32.49 -2.71
C LEU A 358 -0.16 33.03 -3.54
N GLU A 359 -0.65 34.23 -3.23
CA GLU A 359 -1.72 34.90 -4.00
C GLU A 359 -1.29 35.23 -5.43
N GLU A 360 -0.03 35.65 -5.62
CA GLU A 360 0.56 35.87 -6.94
C GLU A 360 0.62 34.57 -7.76
N LEU A 361 1.02 33.45 -7.15
CA LEU A 361 1.04 32.13 -7.81
C LEU A 361 -0.36 31.66 -8.21
N LEU A 362 -1.37 31.95 -7.38
CA LEU A 362 -2.77 31.60 -7.66
C LEU A 362 -3.35 32.40 -8.84
N SER A 363 -3.03 33.70 -8.92
CA SER A 363 -3.55 34.61 -9.95
C SER A 363 -2.80 34.54 -11.28
N THR A 364 -1.47 34.42 -11.26
CA THR A 364 -0.65 34.53 -12.48
C THR A 364 -0.83 33.33 -13.43
N GLU A 365 -1.21 32.17 -12.91
CA GLU A 365 -1.26 30.90 -13.66
C GLU A 365 -2.68 30.29 -13.78
N GLY A 366 -3.72 31.10 -13.52
CA GLY A 366 -5.12 30.65 -13.60
C GLY A 366 -5.43 29.52 -12.62
N LEU A 367 -4.97 29.67 -11.37
CA LEU A 367 -5.13 28.71 -10.28
C LEU A 367 -6.08 29.22 -9.19
N GLU A 368 -6.87 30.27 -9.44
CA GLU A 368 -7.77 30.87 -8.44
C GLU A 368 -8.86 29.90 -7.96
N ARG A 369 -9.23 28.94 -8.81
CA ARG A 369 -10.17 27.85 -8.50
C ARG A 369 -9.47 26.54 -8.10
N TYR A 370 -8.14 26.53 -8.08
CA TYR A 370 -7.37 25.35 -7.70
C TYR A 370 -7.54 25.11 -6.20
N GLN A 371 -7.94 23.89 -5.85
CA GLN A 371 -7.99 23.44 -4.47
C GLN A 371 -6.75 22.58 -4.21
N PRO A 372 -5.85 23.01 -3.31
CA PRO A 372 -4.71 22.21 -2.87
C PRO A 372 -5.18 20.86 -2.32
N SER A 373 -4.41 19.80 -2.58
CA SER A 373 -4.67 18.49 -2.01
C SER A 373 -4.55 18.53 -0.48
N ASP A 374 -5.55 18.01 0.24
CA ASP A 374 -5.44 17.79 1.69
C ASP A 374 -4.63 16.51 1.96
N PRO A 375 -3.46 16.60 2.61
CA PRO A 375 -2.68 15.42 2.93
C PRO A 375 -3.34 14.51 3.98
N GLU A 376 -4.36 14.94 4.74
CA GLU A 376 -5.10 14.05 5.65
C GLU A 376 -6.20 13.28 4.94
N HIS A 377 -6.96 13.92 4.04
CA HIS A 377 -8.06 13.33 3.30
C HIS A 377 -7.64 12.88 1.91
N VAL A 378 -6.59 12.06 1.84
CA VAL A 378 -6.23 11.38 0.60
C VAL A 378 -7.10 10.14 0.41
N ASN A 379 -8.41 10.31 0.47
CA ASN A 379 -9.27 9.37 -0.25
C ASN A 379 -8.92 9.56 -1.72
N ARG A 380 -8.55 8.46 -2.40
CA ARG A 380 -8.03 8.41 -3.77
C ARG A 380 -9.06 8.82 -4.83
N VAL A 381 -9.67 10.00 -4.70
CA VAL A 381 -10.56 10.73 -5.64
C VAL A 381 -10.59 12.27 -5.37
N GLU A 382 -10.05 12.81 -4.26
CA GLU A 382 -10.23 14.25 -3.92
C GLU A 382 -9.30 15.27 -4.63
N ALA A 383 -8.45 14.84 -5.55
CA ALA A 383 -7.94 15.78 -6.56
C ALA A 383 -9.01 15.90 -7.63
N SER A 384 -9.85 16.95 -7.53
CA SER A 384 -10.81 17.42 -8.56
C SER A 384 -10.44 16.91 -9.95
N SER A 385 -10.91 15.71 -10.28
CA SER A 385 -10.75 15.16 -11.61
C SER A 385 -11.83 15.85 -12.42
N PRO A 386 -11.50 16.51 -13.53
CA PRO A 386 -12.48 17.09 -14.46
C PRO A 386 -13.24 15.97 -15.20
N GLY A 387 -13.60 14.89 -14.50
CA GLY A 387 -13.93 13.57 -15.03
C GLY A 387 -15.27 13.00 -14.52
N SER A 388 -16.05 13.75 -13.73
CA SER A 388 -17.41 13.32 -13.39
C SER A 388 -18.40 14.38 -13.89
N PRO A 389 -19.42 14.00 -14.67
CA PRO A 389 -20.45 14.93 -15.13
C PRO A 389 -21.32 15.46 -13.98
N LEU A 390 -21.27 14.81 -12.81
CA LEU A 390 -22.02 15.19 -11.61
C LEU A 390 -21.10 15.20 -10.38
N SER A 391 -21.26 16.21 -9.53
CA SER A 391 -20.62 16.31 -8.22
C SER A 391 -21.32 15.44 -7.17
N LEU A 392 -20.64 15.18 -6.04
CA LEU A 392 -21.24 14.46 -4.90
C LEU A 392 -22.47 15.19 -4.34
N GLU A 393 -22.46 16.53 -4.34
CA GLU A 393 -23.58 17.34 -3.88
C GLU A 393 -24.80 17.21 -4.81
N GLU A 394 -24.58 17.20 -6.12
CA GLU A 394 -25.64 17.00 -7.12
C GLU A 394 -26.25 15.60 -7.00
N ILE A 395 -25.44 14.53 -6.98
CA ILE A 395 -25.92 13.15 -6.78
C ILE A 395 -26.60 13.00 -5.41
N GLY A 396 -26.09 13.70 -4.39
CA GLY A 396 -26.68 13.74 -3.05
C GLY A 396 -28.10 14.31 -3.03
N ARG A 397 -28.39 15.30 -3.88
CA ARG A 397 -29.71 15.96 -3.99
C ARG A 397 -30.70 15.23 -4.90
N MET A 398 -30.20 14.45 -5.85
CA MET A 398 -31.04 13.70 -6.80
C MET A 398 -31.79 12.54 -6.12
N THR A 399 -32.96 12.21 -6.66
CA THR A 399 -33.65 10.96 -6.29
C THR A 399 -32.97 9.77 -6.96
N VAL A 400 -33.13 8.56 -6.42
CA VAL A 400 -32.57 7.34 -7.04
C VAL A 400 -33.08 7.17 -8.47
N LYS A 401 -34.34 7.52 -8.72
CA LYS A 401 -34.94 7.48 -10.06
C LYS A 401 -34.29 8.47 -11.04
N ASP A 402 -33.97 9.67 -10.59
CA ASP A 402 -33.28 10.66 -11.43
C ASP A 402 -31.85 10.21 -11.73
N ILE A 403 -31.17 9.61 -10.74
CA ILE A 403 -29.84 9.02 -10.91
C ILE A 403 -29.89 7.89 -11.94
N THR A 404 -30.77 6.90 -11.79
CA THR A 404 -30.86 5.79 -12.74
C THR A 404 -31.27 6.24 -14.14
N THR A 405 -32.13 7.26 -14.25
CA THR A 405 -32.49 7.87 -15.54
C THR A 405 -31.26 8.50 -16.21
N PHE A 406 -30.50 9.30 -15.46
CA PHE A 406 -29.26 9.89 -15.96
C PHE A 406 -28.27 8.83 -16.44
N LEU A 407 -28.02 7.79 -15.65
CA LEU A 407 -27.07 6.71 -15.96
C LEU A 407 -27.47 5.85 -17.17
N ARG A 408 -28.75 5.79 -17.53
CA ARG A 408 -29.21 5.10 -18.76
C ARG A 408 -28.90 5.88 -20.03
N THR A 409 -28.90 7.21 -19.94
CA THR A 409 -28.83 8.10 -21.09
C THR A 409 -27.49 8.78 -21.26
N TRP A 410 -26.67 8.76 -20.21
CA TRP A 410 -25.36 9.38 -20.22
C TRP A 410 -24.37 8.51 -21.00
N ASP A 411 -23.70 9.14 -21.95
CA ASP A 411 -22.64 8.54 -22.76
C ASP A 411 -21.33 9.25 -22.44
N SER A 412 -20.24 8.49 -22.35
CA SER A 412 -18.95 8.97 -21.86
C SER A 412 -18.25 9.82 -22.93
N PRO A 413 -17.99 11.12 -22.70
CA PRO A 413 -17.42 12.00 -23.72
C PRO A 413 -15.90 11.89 -23.84
N SER A 414 -15.21 11.27 -22.86
CA SER A 414 -13.75 11.09 -22.85
C SER A 414 -13.33 9.98 -21.88
N TRP A 415 -12.08 9.52 -21.99
CA TRP A 415 -11.49 8.56 -21.05
C TRP A 415 -11.37 9.10 -19.61
N GLU A 416 -11.30 10.44 -19.44
CA GLU A 416 -11.27 11.10 -18.12
C GLU A 416 -12.69 11.09 -17.48
N GLU A 417 -13.72 11.29 -18.30
CA GLU A 417 -15.14 11.23 -17.96
C GLU A 417 -15.75 9.85 -18.21
N SER A 418 -15.23 8.82 -17.53
CA SER A 418 -15.62 7.41 -17.73
C SER A 418 -16.74 6.92 -16.78
N PRO A 419 -17.46 5.83 -17.12
CA PRO A 419 -18.38 5.16 -16.20
C PRO A 419 -17.75 4.73 -14.87
N ASN A 420 -16.46 4.36 -14.87
CA ASN A 420 -15.71 4.02 -13.67
C ASN A 420 -15.51 5.26 -12.76
N THR A 421 -15.22 6.42 -13.36
CA THR A 421 -15.06 7.68 -12.62
C THR A 421 -16.37 8.07 -11.94
N LEU A 422 -17.49 8.10 -12.68
CA LEU A 422 -18.81 8.40 -12.11
C LEU A 422 -19.29 7.34 -11.11
N GLY A 423 -18.97 6.06 -11.36
CA GLY A 423 -19.26 4.95 -10.44
C GLY A 423 -18.72 5.20 -9.04
N ARG A 424 -17.50 5.72 -8.90
CA ARG A 424 -16.90 6.04 -7.59
C ARG A 424 -17.69 7.08 -6.80
N TYR A 425 -18.23 8.10 -7.49
CA TYR A 425 -19.05 9.14 -6.88
C TYR A 425 -20.38 8.54 -6.39
N ILE A 426 -20.98 7.64 -7.16
CA ILE A 426 -22.19 6.91 -6.77
C ILE A 426 -21.90 6.05 -5.54
N THR A 427 -20.81 5.27 -5.53
CA THR A 427 -20.39 4.45 -4.37
C THR A 427 -20.36 5.27 -3.10
N ARG A 428 -19.78 6.48 -3.15
CA ARG A 428 -19.67 7.34 -1.97
C ARG A 428 -21.02 7.82 -1.47
N VAL A 429 -21.88 8.30 -2.37
CA VAL A 429 -23.21 8.78 -1.97
C VAL A 429 -24.07 7.63 -1.44
N VAL A 430 -23.91 6.42 -1.99
CA VAL A 430 -24.54 5.20 -1.47
C VAL A 430 -24.05 4.88 -0.06
N GLN A 431 -22.73 4.92 0.18
CA GLN A 431 -22.14 4.70 1.49
C GLN A 431 -22.68 5.71 2.54
N ASP A 432 -22.84 6.97 2.14
CA ASP A 432 -23.30 8.05 3.02
C ASP A 432 -24.83 8.03 3.26
N SER A 433 -25.62 7.46 2.34
CA SER A 433 -27.09 7.39 2.44
C SER A 433 -27.63 5.99 2.07
N PRO A 434 -27.21 4.90 2.73
CA PRO A 434 -27.39 3.55 2.23
C PRO A 434 -28.85 3.09 2.19
N GLN A 435 -29.67 3.49 3.16
CA GLN A 435 -31.10 3.15 3.18
C GLN A 435 -31.82 3.63 1.91
N ARG A 436 -31.51 4.86 1.45
CA ARG A 436 -32.11 5.46 0.26
C ARG A 436 -31.88 4.61 -1.00
N PHE A 437 -30.67 4.06 -1.14
CA PHE A 437 -30.33 3.25 -2.30
C PHE A 437 -30.75 1.80 -2.14
N ALA A 438 -30.74 1.28 -0.92
CA ALA A 438 -31.19 -0.07 -0.61
C ALA A 438 -32.69 -0.25 -0.92
N GLU A 439 -33.55 0.69 -0.54
CA GLU A 439 -34.99 0.65 -0.82
C GLU A 439 -35.31 0.63 -2.32
N HIS A 440 -34.44 1.24 -3.13
CA HIS A 440 -34.61 1.40 -4.57
C HIS A 440 -33.61 0.56 -5.38
N ALA A 441 -32.99 -0.45 -4.77
CA ALA A 441 -31.94 -1.24 -5.43
C ALA A 441 -32.41 -1.91 -6.74
N GLY A 442 -33.70 -2.25 -6.84
CA GLY A 442 -34.29 -2.80 -8.06
C GLY A 442 -34.23 -1.88 -9.28
N GLU A 443 -34.14 -0.55 -9.10
CA GLU A 443 -34.11 0.42 -10.21
C GLU A 443 -32.78 0.39 -11.01
N PHE A 444 -31.72 -0.17 -10.41
CA PHE A 444 -30.41 -0.31 -11.04
C PHE A 444 -30.33 -1.52 -12.00
N LYS A 445 -31.35 -2.39 -12.04
CA LYS A 445 -31.39 -3.53 -12.98
C LYS A 445 -31.33 -3.03 -14.43
N GLY A 446 -30.45 -3.63 -15.22
CA GLY A 446 -30.23 -3.28 -16.64
C GLY A 446 -29.52 -1.94 -16.86
N LEU A 447 -28.82 -1.42 -15.85
CA LEU A 447 -27.77 -0.40 -16.06
C LEU A 447 -26.43 -1.08 -16.41
N ASP A 448 -25.46 -0.27 -16.83
CA ASP A 448 -24.08 -0.73 -17.02
C ASP A 448 -23.55 -1.40 -15.74
N ALA A 449 -22.82 -2.51 -15.92
CA ALA A 449 -22.29 -3.32 -14.82
C ALA A 449 -21.41 -2.52 -13.86
N THR A 450 -20.70 -1.50 -14.34
CA THR A 450 -19.89 -0.59 -13.52
C THR A 450 -20.74 0.17 -12.49
N TYR A 451 -21.95 0.62 -12.85
CA TYR A 451 -22.85 1.32 -11.91
C TYR A 451 -23.56 0.36 -10.96
N VAL A 452 -23.95 -0.81 -11.44
CA VAL A 452 -24.54 -1.85 -10.59
C VAL A 452 -23.52 -2.29 -9.53
N HIS A 453 -22.27 -2.53 -9.94
CA HIS A 453 -21.16 -2.82 -9.04
C HIS A 453 -20.94 -1.67 -8.03
N ALA A 454 -20.90 -0.41 -8.48
CA ALA A 454 -20.69 0.75 -7.61
C ALA A 454 -21.72 0.84 -6.47
N VAL A 455 -22.99 0.56 -6.77
CA VAL A 455 -24.07 0.59 -5.76
C VAL A 455 -23.94 -0.57 -4.77
N ILE A 456 -23.70 -1.79 -5.26
CA ILE A 456 -23.49 -2.96 -4.40
C ILE A 456 -22.28 -2.74 -3.49
N TRP A 457 -21.18 -2.23 -4.04
CA TRP A 457 -19.96 -1.92 -3.30
C TRP A 457 -20.21 -0.83 -2.23
N GLY A 458 -20.94 0.23 -2.57
CA GLY A 458 -21.26 1.29 -1.62
C GLY A 458 -22.13 0.80 -0.45
N LEU A 459 -23.08 -0.11 -0.72
CA LEU A 459 -23.88 -0.76 0.31
C LEU A 459 -23.03 -1.70 1.18
N TRP A 460 -22.10 -2.45 0.58
CA TRP A 460 -21.16 -3.30 1.32
C TRP A 460 -20.25 -2.48 2.25
N GLU A 461 -19.70 -1.36 1.77
CA GLU A 461 -18.92 -0.42 2.59
C GLU A 461 -19.75 0.16 3.73
N ALA A 462 -21.03 0.49 3.50
CA ALA A 462 -21.91 0.97 4.56
C ALA A 462 -22.09 -0.08 5.68
N VAL A 463 -22.22 -1.36 5.34
CA VAL A 463 -22.30 -2.46 6.32
C VAL A 463 -21.01 -2.62 7.10
N LYS A 464 -19.86 -2.58 6.41
CA LYS A 464 -18.52 -2.65 7.04
C LYS A 464 -18.33 -1.52 8.06
N ASN A 465 -18.91 -0.35 7.79
CA ASN A 465 -18.91 0.82 8.68
C ASN A 465 -20.07 0.83 9.71
N GLY A 466 -20.73 -0.30 9.93
CA GLY A 466 -21.74 -0.48 10.98
C GLY A 466 -23.10 0.15 10.69
N ARG A 467 -23.40 0.51 9.44
CA ARG A 467 -24.71 1.03 9.04
C ARG A 467 -25.67 -0.11 8.70
N ASN A 468 -26.96 0.11 8.99
CA ASN A 468 -28.03 -0.85 8.72
C ASN A 468 -28.99 -0.32 7.65
N PHE A 469 -29.50 -1.22 6.81
CA PHE A 469 -30.53 -0.92 5.82
C PHE A 469 -31.34 -2.16 5.40
N SER A 470 -32.39 -1.95 4.61
CA SER A 470 -33.26 -3.03 4.11
C SER A 470 -32.55 -3.93 3.09
N TRP A 471 -32.38 -5.21 3.43
CA TRP A 471 -31.62 -6.16 2.60
C TRP A 471 -32.39 -6.78 1.45
N GLU A 472 -33.71 -6.94 1.57
CA GLU A 472 -34.52 -7.69 0.61
C GLU A 472 -34.36 -7.18 -0.84
N PRO A 473 -34.49 -5.87 -1.15
CA PRO A 473 -34.31 -5.39 -2.52
C PRO A 473 -32.86 -5.49 -3.02
N VAL A 474 -31.89 -5.42 -2.11
CA VAL A 474 -30.46 -5.54 -2.41
C VAL A 474 -30.12 -6.98 -2.80
N LEU A 475 -30.63 -7.97 -2.05
CA LEU A 475 -30.44 -9.38 -2.36
C LEU A 475 -31.12 -9.76 -3.68
N GLU A 476 -32.26 -9.15 -4.00
CA GLU A 476 -32.89 -9.32 -5.32
C GLU A 476 -32.04 -8.74 -6.47
N LEU A 477 -31.36 -7.61 -6.24
CA LEU A 477 -30.41 -7.06 -7.21
C LEU A 477 -29.21 -8.00 -7.38
N CYS A 478 -28.59 -8.46 -6.28
CA CYS A 478 -27.47 -9.41 -6.33
C CYS A 478 -27.86 -10.71 -7.04
N ARG A 479 -29.05 -11.24 -6.76
CA ARG A 479 -29.58 -12.42 -7.46
C ARG A 479 -29.70 -12.17 -8.95
N TRP A 480 -30.18 -10.99 -9.37
CA TRP A 480 -30.28 -10.64 -10.79
C TRP A 480 -28.88 -10.55 -11.45
N VAL A 481 -27.88 -9.99 -10.77
CA VAL A 481 -26.49 -9.88 -11.25
C VAL A 481 -25.88 -11.26 -11.56
N VAL A 482 -26.09 -12.25 -10.68
CA VAL A 482 -25.57 -13.62 -10.86
C VAL A 482 -26.10 -14.30 -12.13
N PHE A 483 -27.26 -13.88 -12.63
CA PHE A 483 -27.86 -14.42 -13.86
C PHE A 483 -27.53 -13.60 -15.13
N GLN A 484 -26.69 -12.56 -15.03
CA GLN A 484 -26.26 -11.80 -16.20
C GLN A 484 -25.05 -12.49 -16.88
N PRO A 485 -24.94 -12.40 -18.22
CA PRO A 485 -23.74 -12.89 -18.92
C PRO A 485 -22.51 -12.08 -18.48
N TYR A 486 -21.35 -12.75 -18.47
CA TYR A 486 -20.06 -12.14 -18.15
C TYR A 486 -19.61 -11.18 -19.25
N GLU A 487 -19.78 -11.58 -20.51
CA GLU A 487 -19.54 -10.72 -21.68
C GLU A 487 -20.68 -9.70 -21.86
N ILE A 488 -20.32 -8.42 -22.02
CA ILE A 488 -21.25 -7.33 -22.34
C ILE A 488 -21.13 -7.03 -23.84
N PRO A 489 -22.14 -7.34 -24.68
CA PRO A 489 -22.07 -7.13 -26.12
C PRO A 489 -21.81 -5.65 -26.47
N GLY A 490 -20.70 -5.38 -27.17
CA GLY A 490 -20.32 -4.03 -27.62
C GLY A 490 -19.38 -3.24 -26.70
N ARG A 491 -18.84 -3.86 -25.64
CA ARG A 491 -17.81 -3.27 -24.76
C ARG A 491 -16.44 -3.84 -25.14
N ASP A 492 -15.52 -3.00 -25.62
CA ASP A 492 -14.10 -3.37 -25.79
C ASP A 492 -13.48 -3.61 -24.40
N PRO A 493 -12.70 -4.67 -24.18
CA PRO A 493 -12.11 -4.99 -22.87
C PRO A 493 -10.91 -4.11 -22.47
N ASP A 494 -10.74 -2.93 -23.09
CA ASP A 494 -9.63 -1.98 -22.89
C ASP A 494 -9.43 -1.45 -21.46
#